data_AF-A0A662WNR3-F1
#
_entry.id   AF-A0A662WNR3-F1
#
_cell.length_a   1.000
_cell.length_b   1.000
_cell.length_c   1.000
_cell.angle_alpha   90.00
_cell.angle_beta   90.00
_cell.angle_gamma   90.00
#
_symmetry.space_group_name_H-M   'P 1'
#
loop_
_entity.id
_entity.type
_entity.pdbx_description
1 polymer ?
#
loop_
_entity_poly.entity_id
_entity_poly.type
_entity_poly.pdbx_seq_one_letter_code
_entity_poly.pdbx_strand_id
1 'polypeptide(L)'
;MSTSTSNAVAMESPRSHSPCRAQNDSPLRLRLASKVNPPGRPKKDMKQAAVNERTGRVWYEANEKAKDRAGQRDLKGFLDDMDHEQPPLSTVSARVAGIVVKDQSWDGKKATYKKLKNPVLILDAFYMLPSKLLERCHAALPVANKAADAVDVTTPTAAQAATATASGNSTVEVVQIAGVGQFSRTQIETFRRMENLKNAVEVGMGLRQWLLDKVLTIVPHEWQSEIKRVADLVLNTYPYASIHGYENDTAVNFSLLYRATPP
;
A
#
# COMPACT_ATOMS: atom_id res chain seq x y z
N MET A 1 -8.98 -9.19 -127.98
CA MET A 1 -8.36 -10.53 -128.10
C MET A 1 -7.57 -10.73 -126.82
N SER A 2 -8.07 -11.52 -125.86
CA SER A 2 -7.78 -12.97 -125.76
C SER A 2 -6.27 -13.16 -125.51
N THR A 3 -5.77 -13.78 -124.44
CA THR A 3 -6.29 -14.91 -123.65
C THR A 3 -5.38 -15.14 -122.42
N SER A 4 -5.95 -15.81 -121.42
CA SER A 4 -5.38 -16.68 -120.37
C SER A 4 -3.86 -16.92 -120.30
N THR A 5 -3.31 -17.09 -119.09
CA THR A 5 -3.10 -18.43 -118.47
C THR A 5 -2.47 -18.33 -117.05
N SER A 6 -3.23 -18.82 -116.07
CA SER A 6 -2.91 -19.64 -114.88
C SER A 6 -1.89 -19.30 -113.78
N ASN A 7 -2.31 -19.77 -112.59
CA ASN A 7 -1.57 -20.28 -111.41
C ASN A 7 -1.01 -19.24 -110.42
N ALA A 8 -1.06 -19.42 -109.09
CA ALA A 8 -1.45 -20.52 -108.22
C ALA A 8 -1.88 -19.99 -106.82
N VAL A 9 -2.54 -20.88 -106.08
CA VAL A 9 -3.19 -20.71 -104.77
C VAL A 9 -2.22 -20.54 -103.59
N ALA A 10 -2.71 -19.83 -102.58
CA ALA A 10 -2.13 -19.54 -101.27
C ALA A 10 -2.17 -20.71 -100.28
N MET A 11 -1.14 -20.83 -99.42
CA MET A 11 -1.28 -20.82 -97.95
C MET A 11 0.09 -20.94 -97.24
N GLU A 12 0.08 -20.47 -95.99
CA GLU A 12 1.05 -20.61 -94.89
C GLU A 12 2.21 -19.61 -94.69
N SER A 13 2.24 -19.11 -93.45
CA SER A 13 3.21 -18.24 -92.76
C SER A 13 4.34 -19.12 -92.14
N PRO A 14 5.35 -18.65 -91.35
CA PRO A 14 5.62 -17.32 -90.77
C PRO A 14 7.12 -16.91 -90.61
N ARG A 15 7.35 -15.78 -89.91
CA ARG A 15 8.55 -15.31 -89.16
C ARG A 15 9.67 -14.58 -89.92
N SER A 16 9.93 -13.32 -89.52
CA SER A 16 11.13 -12.94 -88.74
C SER A 16 11.31 -11.41 -88.62
N HIS A 17 12.10 -11.03 -87.61
CA HIS A 17 12.81 -9.76 -87.39
C HIS A 17 12.14 -8.62 -86.59
N SER A 18 12.58 -8.52 -85.32
CA SER A 18 12.71 -7.28 -84.51
C SER A 18 13.83 -6.36 -85.09
N PRO A 19 14.18 -5.17 -84.54
CA PRO A 19 13.74 -4.47 -83.30
C PRO A 19 13.62 -2.91 -83.40
N CYS A 20 13.39 -2.27 -82.24
CA CYS A 20 13.82 -0.91 -81.80
C CYS A 20 12.75 0.19 -81.60
N ARG A 21 12.54 0.57 -80.31
CA ARG A 21 12.84 1.90 -79.71
C ARG A 21 11.74 2.43 -78.76
N ALA A 22 12.06 2.34 -77.46
CA ALA A 22 11.89 3.28 -76.35
C ALA A 22 10.64 4.19 -76.23
N GLN A 23 9.93 4.10 -75.10
CA GLN A 23 9.88 5.10 -74.00
C GLN A 23 8.58 4.95 -73.17
N ASN A 24 8.69 4.61 -71.89
CA ASN A 24 8.41 5.52 -70.77
C ASN A 24 8.45 4.77 -69.44
N ASP A 25 9.50 5.07 -68.67
CA ASP A 25 9.56 4.80 -67.25
C ASP A 25 8.48 5.59 -66.51
N SER A 26 7.75 4.91 -65.63
CA SER A 26 7.10 5.53 -64.49
C SER A 26 7.32 4.61 -63.30
N PRO A 27 8.12 5.01 -62.29
CA PRO A 27 8.25 4.21 -61.08
C PRO A 27 6.92 4.27 -60.33
N LEU A 28 6.31 3.10 -60.10
CA LEU A 28 5.13 2.92 -59.27
C LEU A 28 5.41 3.51 -57.87
N ARG A 29 4.92 4.73 -57.63
CA ARG A 29 5.09 5.43 -56.35
C ARG A 29 4.07 4.86 -55.35
N LEU A 30 4.42 3.73 -54.74
CA LEU A 30 3.69 3.14 -53.62
C LEU A 30 3.67 4.14 -52.45
N ARG A 31 2.59 4.92 -52.34
CA ARG A 31 2.28 5.70 -51.14
C ARG A 31 1.72 4.75 -50.08
N LEU A 32 2.59 4.24 -49.22
CA LEU A 32 2.18 3.67 -47.95
C LEU A 32 1.50 4.78 -47.13
N ALA A 33 0.20 4.62 -46.86
CA ALA A 33 -0.49 5.46 -45.89
C ALA A 33 0.16 5.22 -44.52
N SER A 34 0.93 6.19 -44.02
CA SER A 34 1.69 6.12 -42.77
C SER A 34 0.83 6.20 -41.49
N LYS A 35 -0.43 5.77 -41.55
CA LYS A 35 -1.35 5.77 -40.40
C LYS A 35 -1.77 4.36 -40.04
N VAL A 36 -0.80 3.53 -39.67
CA VAL A 36 -1.08 2.28 -38.95
C VAL A 36 -0.32 2.37 -37.62
N ASN A 37 -1.02 2.76 -36.56
CA ASN A 37 -0.49 2.57 -35.22
C ASN A 37 -0.42 1.06 -34.96
N PRO A 38 0.70 0.51 -34.47
CA PRO A 38 0.79 -0.92 -34.19
C PRO A 38 -0.30 -1.32 -33.18
N PRO A 39 -1.05 -2.40 -33.44
CA PRO A 39 -2.07 -2.88 -32.53
C PRO A 39 -1.38 -3.50 -31.30
N GLY A 40 -1.79 -3.10 -30.10
CA GLY A 40 -1.47 -3.90 -28.90
C GLY A 40 -1.02 -3.17 -27.64
N ARG A 41 -0.87 -1.83 -27.62
CA ARG A 41 -0.69 -1.10 -26.35
C ARG A 41 -1.72 0.01 -26.22
N PRO A 42 -2.64 -0.06 -25.24
CA PRO A 42 -3.46 1.09 -24.89
C PRO A 42 -2.54 2.29 -24.66
N LYS A 43 -2.83 3.41 -25.32
CA LYS A 43 -2.06 4.64 -25.10
C LYS A 43 -2.18 5.00 -23.62
N LYS A 44 -1.05 5.01 -22.90
CA LYS A 44 -0.99 5.52 -21.54
C LYS A 44 -1.48 6.96 -21.60
N ASP A 45 -2.58 7.26 -20.92
CA ASP A 45 -3.12 8.61 -20.89
C ASP A 45 -2.06 9.52 -20.26
N MET A 46 -1.38 10.32 -21.07
CA MET A 46 -0.26 11.15 -20.63
C MET A 46 -0.72 12.21 -19.63
N LYS A 47 -1.98 12.66 -19.71
CA LYS A 47 -2.54 13.62 -18.75
C LYS A 47 -2.72 12.94 -17.41
N GLN A 48 -3.32 11.75 -17.39
CA GLN A 48 -3.46 10.97 -16.16
C GLN A 48 -2.10 10.56 -15.59
N ALA A 49 -1.13 10.23 -16.45
CA ALA A 49 0.22 9.88 -16.04
C ALA A 49 0.95 11.07 -15.40
N ALA A 50 0.84 12.27 -15.98
CA ALA A 50 1.43 13.48 -15.44
C ALA A 50 0.76 13.92 -14.12
N VAL A 51 -0.57 13.77 -14.02
CA VAL A 51 -1.30 14.01 -12.76
C VAL A 51 -0.85 13.02 -11.68
N ASN A 52 -0.77 11.73 -12.00
CA ASN A 52 -0.30 10.69 -11.07
C ASN A 52 1.16 10.89 -10.65
N GLU A 53 2.00 11.43 -11.54
CA GLU A 53 3.38 11.75 -11.23
C GLU A 53 3.50 12.98 -10.32
N ARG A 54 2.68 14.02 -10.57
CA ARG A 54 2.65 15.22 -9.74
C ARG A 54 2.10 14.91 -8.34
N THR A 55 1.04 14.12 -8.24
CA THR A 55 0.52 13.65 -6.94
C THR A 55 1.51 12.71 -6.27
N GLY A 56 2.20 11.86 -7.03
CA GLY A 56 3.28 11.00 -6.53
C GLY A 56 4.45 11.79 -5.93
N ARG A 57 4.86 12.90 -6.56
CA ARG A 57 5.91 13.80 -6.02
C ARG A 57 5.47 14.51 -4.74
N VAL A 58 4.26 15.06 -4.71
CA VAL A 58 3.73 15.70 -3.49
C VAL A 58 3.67 14.70 -2.33
N TRP A 59 3.25 13.47 -2.62
CA TRP A 59 3.21 12.40 -1.63
C TRP A 59 4.61 12.01 -1.15
N TYR A 60 5.56 11.89 -2.07
CA TYR A 60 6.97 11.61 -1.74
C TYR A 60 7.56 12.71 -0.86
N GLU A 61 7.39 13.97 -1.20
CA GLU A 61 7.90 15.11 -0.42
C GLU A 61 7.26 15.20 0.97
N ALA A 62 5.95 14.94 1.09
CA ALA A 62 5.27 14.89 2.38
C ALA A 62 5.80 13.73 3.25
N ASN A 63 6.06 12.58 2.63
CA ASN A 63 6.59 11.40 3.29
C ASN A 63 8.05 11.60 3.75
N GLU A 64 8.89 12.21 2.93
CA GLU A 64 10.28 12.54 3.31
C GLU A 64 10.31 13.58 4.43
N LYS A 65 9.47 14.63 4.36
CA LYS A 65 9.31 15.58 5.48
C LYS A 65 8.82 14.91 6.76
N ALA A 66 7.96 13.89 6.64
CA ALA A 66 7.49 13.12 7.77
C ALA A 66 8.63 12.31 8.41
N LYS A 67 9.47 11.66 7.59
CA LYS A 67 10.67 10.94 8.05
C LYS A 67 11.65 11.88 8.73
N ASP A 68 11.94 13.03 8.12
CA ASP A 68 12.87 14.02 8.67
C ASP A 68 12.38 14.53 10.04
N ARG A 69 11.07 14.76 10.19
CA ARG A 69 10.46 15.17 11.47
C ARG A 69 10.44 14.06 12.51
N ALA A 70 10.29 12.81 12.07
CA ALA A 70 10.28 11.64 12.93
C ALA A 70 11.68 11.16 13.33
N GLY A 71 12.73 11.61 12.62
CA GLY A 71 14.11 11.15 12.80
C GLY A 71 14.36 9.69 12.40
N GLN A 72 13.32 8.98 11.94
CA GLN A 72 13.34 7.56 11.64
C GLN A 72 12.88 7.29 10.20
N ARG A 73 13.50 6.29 9.57
CA ARG A 73 13.18 5.89 8.20
C ARG A 73 12.03 4.89 8.10
N ASP A 74 11.78 4.16 9.19
CA ASP A 74 10.79 3.08 9.27
C ASP A 74 9.76 3.30 10.37
N LEU A 75 8.52 2.90 10.10
CA LEU A 75 7.41 3.01 11.06
C LEU A 75 7.63 2.14 12.30
N LYS A 76 8.33 1.00 12.14
CA LYS A 76 8.68 0.12 13.25
C LYS A 76 9.67 0.80 14.20
N GLY A 77 10.75 1.38 13.65
CA GLY A 77 11.74 2.11 14.45
C GLY A 77 11.12 3.29 15.18
N PHE A 78 10.22 4.02 14.52
CA PHE A 78 9.45 5.07 15.17
C PHE A 78 8.62 4.57 16.36
N LEU A 79 7.92 3.44 16.24
CA LEU A 79 7.15 2.87 17.34
C LEU A 79 8.05 2.36 18.48
N ASP A 80 9.14 1.69 18.13
CA ASP A 80 10.12 1.19 19.09
C ASP A 80 10.73 2.37 19.90
N ASP A 81 11.00 3.51 19.24
CA ASP A 81 11.45 4.74 19.90
C ASP A 81 10.37 5.36 20.79
N MET A 82 9.10 5.37 20.36
CA MET A 82 7.99 5.88 21.19
C MET A 82 7.82 5.05 22.46
N ASP A 83 7.93 3.73 22.34
CA ASP A 83 7.81 2.82 23.47
C ASP A 83 9.01 2.91 24.43
N HIS A 84 10.20 3.29 23.91
CA HIS A 84 11.41 3.49 24.71
C HIS A 84 11.45 4.87 25.40
N GLU A 85 11.19 5.94 24.66
CA GLU A 85 11.23 7.32 25.18
C GLU A 85 10.00 7.65 26.05
N GLN A 86 8.86 7.01 25.78
CA GLN A 86 7.55 7.28 26.39
C GLN A 86 7.24 8.79 26.51
N PRO A 87 7.23 9.54 25.40
CA PRO A 87 7.03 10.97 25.44
C PRO A 87 5.59 11.34 25.84
N PRO A 88 5.36 12.58 26.32
CA PRO A 88 4.03 13.04 26.70
C PRO A 88 3.08 13.07 25.50
N LEU A 89 1.78 12.91 25.75
CA LEU A 89 0.71 12.89 24.75
C LEU A 89 0.80 14.04 23.74
N SER A 90 1.17 15.25 24.19
CA SER A 90 1.35 16.43 23.33
C SER A 90 2.43 16.22 22.26
N THR A 91 3.55 15.62 22.66
CA THR A 91 4.69 15.34 21.77
C THR A 91 4.38 14.16 20.86
N VAL A 92 3.73 13.11 21.39
CA VAL A 92 3.25 11.99 20.58
C VAL A 92 2.31 12.49 19.48
N SER A 93 1.36 13.38 19.82
CA SER A 93 0.43 13.98 18.86
C SER A 93 1.14 14.73 17.74
N ALA A 94 2.15 15.53 18.07
CA ALA A 94 2.91 16.27 17.06
C ALA A 94 3.72 15.33 16.15
N ARG A 95 4.35 14.30 16.72
CA ARG A 95 5.16 13.32 15.97
C ARG A 95 4.29 12.46 15.05
N VAL A 96 3.16 11.97 15.57
CA VAL A 96 2.24 11.09 14.84
C VAL A 96 1.45 11.83 13.74
N ALA A 97 1.18 13.13 13.92
CA ALA A 97 0.55 13.97 12.89
C ALA A 97 1.37 14.08 11.59
N GLY A 98 2.69 13.85 11.66
CA GLY A 98 3.54 13.82 10.47
C GLY A 98 3.29 12.60 9.58
N ILE A 99 2.76 11.51 10.11
CA ILE A 99 2.66 10.23 9.39
C ILE A 99 1.51 10.27 8.39
N VAL A 100 1.86 10.21 7.10
CA VAL A 100 0.92 10.28 5.98
C VAL A 100 0.13 8.96 5.87
N VAL A 101 -1.20 9.07 5.78
CA VAL A 101 -2.08 7.96 5.42
C VAL A 101 -2.26 7.96 3.91
N LYS A 102 -2.17 6.80 3.26
CA LYS A 102 -2.43 6.69 1.82
C LYS A 102 -3.89 6.97 1.49
N ASP A 103 -4.11 7.37 0.24
CA ASP A 103 -5.38 7.83 -0.26
C ASP A 103 -6.50 6.77 -0.20
N GLN A 104 -7.75 7.24 -0.08
CA GLN A 104 -8.98 6.43 -0.05
C GLN A 104 -9.18 5.57 -1.30
N SER A 105 -8.50 5.90 -2.40
CA SER A 105 -8.40 5.08 -3.61
C SER A 105 -7.94 3.63 -3.32
N TRP A 106 -7.35 3.36 -2.15
CA TRP A 106 -6.89 2.04 -1.73
C TRP A 106 -7.94 1.27 -0.91
N ASP A 107 -9.01 1.91 -0.43
CA ASP A 107 -10.06 1.27 0.39
C ASP A 107 -10.78 0.12 -0.32
N GLY A 108 -10.93 0.20 -1.64
CA GLY A 108 -11.61 -0.83 -2.44
C GLY A 108 -10.74 -2.03 -2.79
N LYS A 109 -9.44 -2.02 -2.44
CA LYS A 109 -8.50 -3.04 -2.88
C LYS A 109 -8.67 -4.33 -2.08
N LYS A 110 -8.62 -5.46 -2.80
CA LYS A 110 -8.68 -6.79 -2.19
C LYS A 110 -7.33 -7.12 -1.55
N ALA A 111 -7.38 -7.58 -0.31
CA ALA A 111 -6.26 -8.15 0.43
C ALA A 111 -6.38 -9.69 0.39
N THR A 112 -5.29 -10.38 0.10
CA THR A 112 -5.27 -11.85 0.06
C THR A 112 -4.03 -12.35 0.78
N TYR A 113 -4.23 -13.27 1.72
CA TYR A 113 -3.16 -13.93 2.43
C TYR A 113 -2.49 -14.99 1.55
N LYS A 114 -1.15 -15.02 1.55
CA LYS A 114 -0.32 -16.02 0.88
C LYS A 114 0.90 -16.34 1.73
N LYS A 115 1.38 -17.59 1.63
CA LYS A 115 2.72 -17.99 2.10
C LYS A 115 3.62 -18.10 0.88
N LEU A 116 4.66 -17.27 0.82
CA LEU A 116 5.56 -17.21 -0.34
C LEU A 116 7.01 -17.45 0.10
N LYS A 117 7.79 -18.15 -0.72
CA LYS A 117 9.25 -18.24 -0.56
C LYS A 117 9.85 -17.00 -1.22
N ASN A 118 10.60 -16.20 -0.46
CA ASN A 118 11.26 -14.95 -0.90
C ASN A 118 10.29 -13.92 -1.54
N PRO A 119 9.27 -13.42 -0.80
CA PRO A 119 8.42 -12.35 -1.31
C PRO A 119 9.20 -11.04 -1.47
N VAL A 120 8.81 -10.24 -2.47
CA VAL A 120 9.30 -8.86 -2.62
C VAL A 120 8.43 -7.96 -1.76
N LEU A 121 8.94 -7.63 -0.57
CA LEU A 121 8.26 -6.78 0.41
C LEU A 121 8.59 -5.32 0.18
N ILE A 122 7.62 -4.45 0.48
CA ILE A 122 7.84 -3.00 0.54
C ILE A 122 8.38 -2.67 1.94
N LEU A 123 9.70 -2.73 2.14
CA LEU A 123 10.32 -2.60 3.48
C LEU A 123 10.23 -1.18 4.05
N ASP A 124 10.52 -0.15 3.24
CA ASP A 124 10.66 1.25 3.67
C ASP A 124 9.32 2.03 3.71
N ALA A 125 8.23 1.36 4.08
CA ALA A 125 6.91 1.97 4.09
C ALA A 125 6.74 2.90 5.31
N PHE A 126 7.08 4.18 5.15
CA PHE A 126 6.83 5.24 6.15
C PHE A 126 5.43 5.88 6.03
N TYR A 127 4.43 5.09 5.65
CA TYR A 127 3.05 5.56 5.47
C TYR A 127 2.07 4.56 6.03
N MET A 128 0.86 5.03 6.31
CA MET A 128 -0.23 4.19 6.81
C MET A 128 -1.15 3.72 5.68
N LEU A 129 -1.60 2.47 5.76
CA LEU A 129 -2.72 1.98 4.97
C LEU A 129 -4.02 2.59 5.50
N PRO A 130 -5.01 2.90 4.63
CA PRO A 130 -6.33 3.31 5.08
C PRO A 130 -6.96 2.28 6.04
N SER A 131 -7.73 2.75 7.02
CA SER A 131 -8.30 1.91 8.09
C SER A 131 -9.14 0.74 7.55
N LYS A 132 -10.02 0.99 6.57
CA LYS A 132 -10.86 -0.08 5.96
C LYS A 132 -10.03 -1.14 5.24
N LEU A 133 -8.92 -0.75 4.63
CA LEU A 133 -8.02 -1.70 3.99
C LEU A 133 -7.20 -2.47 5.04
N LEU A 134 -6.71 -1.77 6.07
CA LEU A 134 -5.93 -2.35 7.15
C LEU A 134 -6.73 -3.40 7.93
N GLU A 135 -8.00 -3.13 8.23
CA GLU A 135 -8.92 -4.09 8.85
C GLU A 135 -9.06 -5.36 8.02
N ARG A 136 -9.22 -5.24 6.69
CA ARG A 136 -9.28 -6.40 5.80
C ARG A 136 -7.96 -7.15 5.74
N CYS A 137 -6.82 -6.45 5.75
CA CYS A 137 -5.50 -7.08 5.78
C CYS A 137 -5.31 -7.87 7.07
N HIS A 138 -5.72 -7.30 8.21
CA HIS A 138 -5.66 -7.95 9.51
C HIS A 138 -6.62 -9.15 9.58
N ALA A 139 -7.86 -9.01 9.11
CA ALA A 139 -8.84 -10.09 9.07
C ALA A 139 -8.45 -11.24 8.12
N ALA A 140 -7.68 -10.94 7.07
CA ALA A 140 -7.17 -11.96 6.15
C ALA A 140 -6.01 -12.77 6.75
N LEU A 141 -5.32 -12.24 7.78
CA LEU A 141 -4.26 -12.97 8.45
C LEU A 141 -4.86 -14.05 9.36
N PRO A 142 -4.39 -15.30 9.30
CA PRO A 142 -4.78 -16.28 10.29
C PRO A 142 -4.34 -15.81 11.68
N VAL A 143 -5.17 -16.06 12.69
CA VAL A 143 -4.82 -15.84 14.09
C VAL A 143 -3.54 -16.61 14.36
N ALA A 144 -2.45 -15.90 14.64
CA ALA A 144 -1.22 -16.55 15.02
C ALA A 144 -1.41 -17.06 16.44
N ASN A 145 -1.46 -18.38 16.63
CA ASN A 145 -1.30 -18.97 17.95
C ASN A 145 0.09 -18.55 18.43
N LYS A 146 0.13 -17.63 19.40
CA LYS A 146 1.36 -17.39 20.15
C LYS A 146 1.66 -18.64 20.96
N ALA A 147 2.93 -18.88 21.30
CA ALA A 147 3.29 -20.01 22.17
C ALA A 147 2.51 -20.03 23.50
N ALA A 148 2.04 -18.86 23.96
CA ALA A 148 1.19 -18.70 25.14
C ALA A 148 -0.28 -19.15 24.93
N ASP A 149 -0.78 -19.16 23.69
CA ASP A 149 -2.16 -19.50 23.31
C ASP A 149 -2.19 -20.78 22.45
N ALA A 150 -1.19 -21.66 22.61
CA ALA A 150 -1.12 -22.91 21.87
C ALA A 150 -2.29 -23.81 22.28
N VAL A 151 -3.35 -23.80 21.47
CA VAL A 151 -4.41 -24.80 21.58
C VAL A 151 -3.84 -26.10 21.00
N ASP A 152 -3.41 -27.00 21.87
CA ASP A 152 -2.93 -28.33 21.50
C ASP A 152 -4.14 -29.20 21.10
N VAL A 153 -4.58 -29.04 19.85
CA VAL A 153 -5.62 -29.89 19.26
C VAL A 153 -4.90 -31.05 18.58
N THR A 154 -5.06 -32.24 19.14
CA THR A 154 -4.47 -33.54 18.78
C THR A 154 -3.03 -33.74 19.22
N THR A 155 -2.85 -34.49 20.32
CA THR A 155 -1.66 -35.29 20.59
C THR A 155 -1.31 -36.13 19.36
N PRO A 156 -0.18 -35.87 18.68
CA PRO A 156 0.31 -36.75 17.64
C PRO A 156 1.52 -37.51 18.19
N THR A 157 1.41 -38.83 18.12
CA THR A 157 2.45 -39.81 18.43
C THR A 157 3.82 -39.39 17.85
N ALA A 158 4.89 -39.81 18.53
CA ALA A 158 6.32 -39.49 18.32
C ALA A 158 6.88 -39.50 16.87
N ALA A 159 6.09 -39.90 15.87
CA ALA A 159 6.40 -39.78 14.45
C ALA A 159 6.40 -38.33 13.91
N GLN A 160 5.80 -37.35 14.60
CA GLN A 160 5.81 -35.94 14.15
C GLN A 160 6.93 -35.08 14.76
N ALA A 161 7.63 -35.59 15.77
CA ALA A 161 8.84 -34.93 16.31
C ALA A 161 10.02 -34.95 15.32
N ALA A 162 10.00 -35.87 14.34
CA ALA A 162 11.05 -36.00 13.33
C ALA A 162 10.96 -34.97 12.18
N THR A 163 9.91 -34.17 12.09
CA THR A 163 9.82 -33.03 11.14
C THR A 163 10.26 -31.69 11.73
N ALA A 164 10.61 -31.63 13.02
CA ALA A 164 11.06 -30.40 13.67
C ALA A 164 12.56 -30.09 13.44
N THR A 165 13.28 -30.93 12.71
CA THR A 165 14.73 -30.78 12.51
C THR A 165 15.16 -31.12 11.08
N ALA A 166 14.63 -30.37 10.10
CA ALA A 166 15.35 -29.98 8.88
C ALA A 166 14.46 -29.14 7.95
N SER A 167 15.09 -28.20 7.25
CA SER A 167 14.78 -27.79 5.87
C SER A 167 14.31 -26.33 5.65
N GLY A 168 15.27 -25.41 5.53
CA GLY A 168 15.61 -24.79 4.23
C GLY A 168 14.55 -24.08 3.37
N ASN A 169 13.33 -23.87 3.85
CA ASN A 169 12.24 -23.23 3.12
C ASN A 169 11.50 -22.24 4.03
N SER A 170 12.09 -21.09 4.36
CA SER A 170 11.40 -20.04 5.11
C SER A 170 10.34 -19.37 4.22
N THR A 171 9.16 -19.98 4.11
CA THR A 171 8.00 -19.31 3.52
C THR A 171 7.57 -18.18 4.44
N VAL A 172 7.54 -16.96 3.92
CA VAL A 172 7.14 -15.76 4.64
C VAL A 172 5.64 -15.56 4.43
N GLU A 173 4.94 -15.27 5.53
CA GLU A 173 3.53 -14.90 5.52
C GLU A 173 3.35 -13.49 5.00
N VAL A 174 2.58 -13.35 3.91
CA VAL A 174 2.36 -12.06 3.26
C VAL A 174 0.88 -11.81 2.98
N VAL A 175 0.50 -10.55 3.09
CA VAL A 175 -0.75 -10.01 2.58
C VAL A 175 -0.45 -9.33 1.25
N GLN A 176 -0.99 -9.90 0.17
CA GLN A 176 -0.94 -9.30 -1.15
C GLN A 176 -2.12 -8.36 -1.34
N ILE A 177 -1.83 -7.09 -1.64
CA ILE A 177 -2.84 -6.07 -1.94
C ILE A 177 -2.82 -5.78 -3.44
N ALA A 178 -3.97 -5.99 -4.10
CA ALA A 178 -4.07 -5.85 -5.55
C ALA A 178 -3.70 -4.42 -6.03
N GLY A 179 -2.75 -4.31 -6.95
CA GLY A 179 -2.29 -3.02 -7.47
C GLY A 179 -1.54 -2.15 -6.46
N VAL A 180 -0.95 -2.77 -5.43
CA VAL A 180 -0.10 -2.11 -4.43
C VAL A 180 1.21 -2.86 -4.26
N GLY A 181 1.15 -4.13 -3.89
CA GLY A 181 2.33 -4.90 -3.52
C GLY A 181 2.06 -5.93 -2.44
N GLN A 182 3.13 -6.45 -1.85
CA GLN A 182 3.10 -7.46 -0.80
C GLN A 182 3.64 -6.87 0.50
N PHE A 183 2.93 -7.12 1.59
CA PHE A 183 3.32 -6.74 2.94
C PHE A 183 3.46 -7.99 3.79
N SER A 184 4.47 -8.03 4.66
CA SER A 184 4.61 -9.11 5.63
C SER A 184 3.60 -8.97 6.77
N ARG A 185 3.35 -10.07 7.51
CA ARG A 185 2.56 -10.03 8.74
C ARG A 185 3.03 -8.94 9.70
N THR A 186 4.33 -8.86 9.97
CA THR A 186 4.92 -7.89 10.89
C THR A 186 4.64 -6.44 10.47
N GLN A 187 4.62 -6.16 9.16
CA GLN A 187 4.27 -4.83 8.65
C GLN A 187 2.80 -4.49 8.85
N ILE A 188 1.89 -5.44 8.60
CA ILE A 188 0.45 -5.24 8.86
C ILE A 188 0.20 -5.00 10.36
N GLU A 189 0.87 -5.74 11.23
CA GLU A 189 0.80 -5.54 12.68
C GLU A 189 1.39 -4.18 13.09
N THR A 190 2.47 -3.74 12.46
CA THR A 190 3.07 -2.41 12.70
C THR A 190 2.09 -1.30 12.30
N PHE A 191 1.43 -1.41 11.14
CA PHE A 191 0.37 -0.47 10.75
C PHE A 191 -0.76 -0.48 11.78
N ARG A 192 -1.19 -1.66 12.25
CA ARG A 192 -2.25 -1.75 13.26
C ARG A 192 -1.86 -1.10 14.57
N ARG A 193 -0.62 -1.29 15.04
CA ARG A 193 -0.09 -0.61 16.24
C ARG A 193 -0.07 0.91 16.08
N MET A 194 0.38 1.39 14.92
CA MET A 194 0.38 2.82 14.63
C MET A 194 -1.04 3.41 14.59
N GLU A 195 -1.99 2.71 13.99
CA GLU A 195 -3.40 3.11 13.97
C GLU A 195 -3.97 3.19 15.39
N ASN A 196 -3.67 2.20 16.23
CA ASN A 196 -4.07 2.21 17.63
C ASN A 196 -3.45 3.39 18.39
N LEU A 197 -2.17 3.69 18.18
CA LEU A 197 -1.50 4.84 18.80
C LEU A 197 -2.14 6.17 18.35
N LYS A 198 -2.42 6.32 17.05
CA LYS A 198 -3.16 7.48 16.50
C LYS A 198 -4.50 7.67 17.20
N ASN A 199 -5.30 6.61 17.26
CA ASN A 199 -6.61 6.63 17.91
C ASN A 199 -6.49 6.95 19.41
N ALA A 200 -5.55 6.32 20.12
CA ALA A 200 -5.32 6.60 21.54
C ALA A 200 -4.97 8.08 21.77
N VAL A 201 -4.17 8.68 20.90
CA VAL A 201 -3.83 10.10 20.97
C VAL A 201 -5.07 10.98 20.74
N GLU A 202 -5.85 10.70 19.69
CA GLU A 202 -7.05 11.46 19.37
C GLU A 202 -8.07 11.42 20.53
N VAL A 203 -8.33 10.23 21.08
CA VAL A 203 -9.25 10.08 22.21
C VAL A 203 -8.69 10.73 23.48
N GLY A 204 -7.39 10.61 23.75
CA GLY A 204 -6.75 11.26 24.90
C GLY A 204 -6.82 12.78 24.84
N MET A 205 -6.59 13.36 23.66
CA MET A 205 -6.76 14.81 23.43
C MET A 205 -8.22 15.23 23.59
N GLY A 206 -9.16 14.41 23.10
CA GLY A 206 -10.59 14.61 23.28
C GLY A 206 -11.01 14.60 24.76
N LEU A 207 -10.52 13.64 25.55
CA LEU A 207 -10.77 13.56 26.99
C LEU A 207 -10.28 14.83 27.70
N ARG A 208 -9.05 15.27 27.40
CA ARG A 208 -8.50 16.51 27.98
C ARG A 208 -9.40 17.71 27.66
N GLN A 209 -9.82 17.85 26.40
CA GLN A 209 -10.70 18.95 26.00
C GLN A 209 -12.03 18.89 26.74
N TRP A 210 -12.61 17.70 26.88
CA TRP A 210 -13.86 17.51 27.61
C TRP A 210 -13.74 17.88 29.10
N LEU A 211 -12.65 17.48 29.77
CA LEU A 211 -12.37 17.85 31.15
C LEU A 211 -12.30 19.37 31.34
N LEU A 212 -11.60 20.07 30.44
CA LEU A 212 -11.38 21.51 30.57
C LEU A 212 -12.57 22.36 30.12
N ASP A 213 -13.29 21.97 29.08
CA ASP A 213 -14.37 22.78 28.51
C ASP A 213 -15.75 22.47 29.10
N LYS A 214 -15.98 21.21 29.48
CA LYS A 214 -17.29 20.76 29.96
C LYS A 214 -17.27 20.56 31.46
N VAL A 215 -16.39 19.69 31.95
CA VAL A 215 -16.39 19.29 33.37
C VAL A 215 -16.10 20.46 34.30
N LEU A 216 -15.10 21.30 33.98
CA LEU A 216 -14.77 22.48 34.79
C LEU A 216 -15.95 23.45 34.96
N THR A 217 -16.87 23.51 33.99
CA THR A 217 -18.04 24.41 34.05
C THR A 217 -19.18 23.89 34.91
N ILE A 218 -19.21 22.57 35.17
CA ILE A 218 -20.29 21.89 35.90
C ILE A 218 -19.88 21.61 37.35
N VAL A 219 -18.59 21.40 37.58
CA VAL A 219 -18.05 20.93 38.85
C VAL A 219 -17.82 22.10 39.83
N PRO A 220 -18.06 21.91 41.15
CA PRO A 220 -17.80 22.92 42.17
C PRO A 220 -16.35 23.39 42.19
N HIS A 221 -16.12 24.64 42.60
CA HIS A 221 -14.79 25.28 42.57
C HIS A 221 -13.70 24.47 43.30
N GLU A 222 -14.05 23.78 44.39
CA GLU A 222 -13.13 22.97 45.19
C GLU A 222 -12.49 21.80 44.41
N TRP A 223 -13.17 21.29 43.39
CA TRP A 223 -12.70 20.18 42.56
C TRP A 223 -12.03 20.65 41.26
N GLN A 224 -12.11 21.93 40.91
CA GLN A 224 -11.57 22.45 39.65
C GLN A 224 -10.05 22.31 39.54
N SER A 225 -9.33 22.44 40.66
CA SER A 225 -7.88 22.20 40.72
C SER A 225 -7.56 20.74 40.37
N GLU A 226 -8.35 19.80 40.86
CA GLU A 226 -8.18 18.37 40.62
C GLU A 226 -8.50 18.00 39.17
N ILE A 227 -9.56 18.56 38.59
CA ILE A 227 -9.88 18.36 37.16
C ILE A 227 -8.74 18.87 36.26
N LYS A 228 -8.17 20.03 36.57
CA LYS A 228 -6.99 20.55 35.85
C LYS A 228 -5.79 19.62 36.00
N ARG A 229 -5.53 19.15 37.23
CA ARG A 229 -4.45 18.18 37.51
C ARG A 229 -4.60 16.90 36.69
N VAL A 230 -5.81 16.36 36.58
CA VAL A 230 -6.09 15.16 35.76
C VAL A 230 -5.91 15.46 34.27
N ALA A 231 -6.40 16.60 33.79
CA ALA A 231 -6.22 17.02 32.40
C ALA A 231 -4.73 17.20 32.03
N ASP A 232 -3.92 17.75 32.94
CA ASP A 232 -2.48 17.88 32.76
C ASP A 232 -1.77 16.53 32.87
N LEU A 233 -2.22 15.63 33.75
CA LEU A 233 -1.70 14.26 33.82
C LEU A 233 -1.91 13.52 32.50
N VAL A 234 -3.10 13.61 31.91
CA VAL A 234 -3.40 13.03 30.58
C VAL A 234 -2.48 13.63 29.51
N LEU A 235 -2.25 14.95 29.53
CA LEU A 235 -1.39 15.61 28.54
C LEU A 235 0.09 15.20 28.66
N ASN A 236 0.55 14.97 29.89
CA ASN A 236 1.97 14.74 30.20
C ASN A 236 2.35 13.26 30.29
N THR A 237 1.42 12.35 30.01
CA THR A 237 1.67 10.90 30.12
C THR A 237 1.59 10.23 28.74
N TYR A 238 2.46 9.24 28.52
CA TYR A 238 2.43 8.41 27.33
C TYR A 238 1.16 7.53 27.31
N PRO A 239 0.42 7.42 26.20
CA PRO A 239 -0.83 6.66 26.14
C PRO A 239 -0.74 5.20 26.61
N TYR A 240 0.40 4.53 26.41
CA TYR A 240 0.59 3.14 26.81
C TYR A 240 1.44 2.99 28.09
N ALA A 241 1.70 4.08 28.82
CA ALA A 241 2.29 3.98 30.14
C ALA A 241 1.33 3.23 31.10
N SER A 242 1.92 2.45 32.00
CA SER A 242 1.17 1.79 33.07
C SER A 242 0.61 2.82 34.06
N ILE A 243 -0.58 2.56 34.58
CA ILE A 243 -1.15 3.37 35.65
C ILE A 243 -0.49 2.96 36.96
N HIS A 244 -0.08 3.93 37.78
CA HIS A 244 0.47 3.64 39.11
C HIS A 244 -0.46 2.73 39.92
N GLY A 245 0.12 1.66 40.48
CA GLY A 245 -0.62 0.61 41.20
C GLY A 245 -1.09 -0.56 40.32
N TYR A 246 -0.98 -0.46 38.99
CA TYR A 246 -1.34 -1.51 38.03
C TYR A 246 -0.18 -1.90 37.11
N GLU A 247 1.07 -1.73 37.56
CA GLU A 247 2.28 -1.95 36.76
C GLU A 247 2.43 -3.40 36.25
N ASN A 248 1.85 -4.36 36.96
CA ASN A 248 1.86 -5.78 36.59
C ASN A 248 0.84 -6.16 35.52
N ASP A 249 -0.12 -5.27 35.21
CA ASP A 249 -1.15 -5.55 34.21
C ASP A 249 -0.95 -4.68 32.97
N THR A 250 -0.34 -5.28 31.93
CA THR A 250 -0.14 -4.63 30.63
C THR A 250 -1.44 -4.23 29.93
N ALA A 251 -2.59 -4.80 30.32
CA ALA A 251 -3.89 -4.40 29.82
C ALA A 251 -4.38 -3.08 30.43
N VAL A 252 -3.83 -2.67 31.57
CA VAL A 252 -4.22 -1.46 32.31
C VAL A 252 -3.20 -0.35 32.07
N ASN A 253 -3.49 0.47 31.06
CA ASN A 253 -2.67 1.63 30.68
C ASN A 253 -3.54 2.87 30.50
N PHE A 254 -2.91 4.03 30.34
CA PHE A 254 -3.60 5.32 30.22
C PHE A 254 -4.61 5.36 29.05
N SER A 255 -4.37 4.65 27.95
CA SER A 255 -5.28 4.61 26.81
C SER A 255 -6.65 4.00 27.15
N LEU A 256 -6.71 3.16 28.19
CA LEU A 256 -7.97 2.62 28.71
C LEU A 256 -8.83 3.71 29.35
N LEU A 257 -8.19 4.66 30.05
CA LEU A 257 -8.89 5.80 30.68
C LEU A 257 -9.55 6.69 29.65
N TYR A 258 -8.94 6.83 28.47
CA TYR A 258 -9.47 7.68 27.40
C TYR A 258 -10.78 7.13 26.83
N ARG A 259 -10.97 5.80 26.89
CA ARG A 259 -12.16 5.11 26.38
C ARG A 259 -13.30 5.02 27.37
N ALA A 260 -13.12 5.50 28.61
CA ALA A 260 -14.23 5.71 29.50
C ALA A 260 -15.12 6.79 28.87
N THR A 261 -16.14 6.36 28.13
CA THR A 261 -17.09 7.24 27.44
C THR A 261 -17.64 8.24 28.44
N PRO A 262 -17.44 9.55 28.21
CA PRO A 262 -18.19 10.55 28.95
C PRO A 262 -19.67 10.43 28.57
N PRO A 263 -20.60 10.46 29.54
CA PRO A 263 -22.04 10.42 29.27
C PRO A 263 -22.52 11.61 28.43
#